data_AF-A0A6P5WEP5-F1
#
_entry.id   AF-A0A6P5WEP5-F1
#
_cell.length_a   1.000
_cell.length_b   1.000
_cell.length_c   1.000
_cell.angle_alpha   90.00
_cell.angle_beta   90.00
_cell.angle_gamma   90.00
#
_symmetry.space_group_name_H-M   'P 1'
#
loop_
_entity.id
_entity.type
_entity.pdbx_description
1 polymer ?
#
loop_
_entity_poly.entity_id
_entity_poly.type
_entity_poly.pdbx_seq_one_letter_code
_entity_poly.pdbx_strand_id
1 'polypeptide(L)'
;MTNHMISGKILRIVIERIQASLTMEEKKPIIIYLGDGMGDFCPSLKLGDGDYVMPRKTFPVWDLICKNRRLTKSEVCEWSNGEEFEHVLLHLVSRISIDKNQNAGNTAQLHSDCKLQTLMPGAAHEAFSQTLSVPH
;
A
#
# COMPACT_ATOMS: atom_id res chain seq x y z
N MET A 1 -14.20 1.15 22.41
CA MET A 1 -13.29 1.42 21.27
C MET A 1 -13.45 0.24 20.31
N THR A 2 -13.82 0.44 19.04
CA THR A 2 -14.06 -0.67 18.10
C THR A 2 -12.75 -1.32 17.63
N ASN A 3 -12.76 -2.59 17.24
CA ASN A 3 -11.55 -3.33 16.80
C ASN A 3 -10.79 -2.61 15.68
N HIS A 4 -11.51 -2.02 14.72
CA HIS A 4 -10.94 -1.23 13.62
C HIS A 4 -10.14 -0.01 14.13
N MET A 5 -10.61 0.63 15.20
CA MET A 5 -9.94 1.79 15.79
C MET A 5 -8.69 1.40 16.59
N ILE A 6 -8.62 0.17 17.10
CA ILE A 6 -7.41 -0.38 17.73
C ILE A 6 -6.38 -0.69 16.62
N SER A 7 -6.80 -1.39 15.56
CA SER A 7 -5.94 -1.71 14.41
C SER A 7 -5.32 -0.47 13.78
N GLY A 8 -6.12 0.56 13.48
CA GLY A 8 -5.63 1.80 12.88
C GLY A 8 -4.64 2.59 13.75
N LYS A 9 -4.74 2.46 15.09
CA LYS A 9 -3.76 3.07 16.02
C LYS A 9 -2.43 2.32 16.01
N ILE A 10 -2.47 0.99 15.97
CA ILE A 10 -1.26 0.17 15.89
C ILE A 10 -0.53 0.45 14.57
N LEU A 11 -1.27 0.46 13.46
CA LEU A 11 -0.69 0.70 12.15
C LEU A 11 -0.08 2.10 12.01
N ARG A 12 -0.71 3.12 12.63
CA ARG A 12 -0.11 4.45 12.77
C ARG A 12 1.27 4.39 13.45
N ILE A 13 1.38 3.70 14.59
CA ILE A 13 2.63 3.59 15.34
C ILE A 13 3.70 2.89 14.48
N VAL A 14 3.32 1.87 13.71
CA VAL A 14 4.24 1.17 12.80
C VAL A 14 4.81 2.12 11.75
N ILE A 15 3.97 2.93 11.08
CA ILE A 15 4.43 3.93 10.10
C ILE A 15 5.38 4.92 10.74
N GLU A 16 5.03 5.46 11.91
CA GLU A 16 5.87 6.43 12.63
C GLU A 16 7.24 5.83 13.00
N ARG A 17 7.27 4.55 13.41
CA ARG A 17 8.53 3.84 13.70
C ARG A 17 9.36 3.59 12.46
N ILE A 18 8.75 3.19 11.34
CA ILE A 18 9.45 3.00 10.06
C ILE A 18 10.07 4.32 9.61
N GLN A 19 9.29 5.41 9.64
CA GLN A 19 9.78 6.75 9.29
C GLN A 19 10.94 7.16 10.19
N ALA A 20 10.81 7.00 11.51
CA ALA A 20 11.87 7.33 12.47
C ALA A 20 13.17 6.56 12.20
N SER A 21 13.08 5.26 11.95
CA SER A 21 14.24 4.41 11.65
C SER A 21 14.96 4.80 10.36
N LEU A 22 14.23 5.34 9.39
CA LEU A 22 14.76 5.68 8.07
C LEU A 22 15.19 7.16 7.95
N THR A 23 14.93 7.99 8.96
CA THR A 23 15.38 9.40 8.99
C THR A 23 16.90 9.56 9.00
N MET A 24 17.66 8.50 9.28
CA MET A 24 19.13 8.50 9.28
C MET A 24 19.73 8.18 7.90
N GLU A 25 18.91 7.86 6.90
CA GLU A 25 19.38 7.62 5.54
C GLU A 25 19.55 8.93 4.76
N GLU A 26 20.54 8.99 3.87
CA GLU A 26 20.78 10.16 3.00
C GLU A 26 19.59 10.50 2.09
N LYS A 27 18.69 9.53 1.87
CA LYS A 27 17.49 9.68 1.05
C LYS A 27 16.26 9.23 1.82
N LYS A 28 15.30 10.14 2.00
CA LYS A 28 14.00 9.81 2.59
C LYS A 28 13.34 8.70 1.77
N PRO A 29 12.90 7.58 2.39
CA PRO A 29 12.14 6.54 1.71
C PRO A 29 10.78 7.09 1.26
N ILE A 30 10.27 6.60 0.13
CA ILE A 30 8.91 6.85 -0.33
C ILE A 30 8.02 5.75 0.22
N ILE A 31 6.96 6.12 0.94
CA ILE A 31 5.98 5.18 1.47
C ILE A 31 4.77 5.13 0.54
N ILE A 32 4.41 3.92 0.10
CA ILE A 32 3.14 3.64 -0.60
C ILE A 32 2.27 2.82 0.36
N TYR A 33 1.16 3.39 0.79
CA TYR A 33 0.24 2.76 1.75
C TYR A 33 -1.07 2.35 1.07
N LEU A 34 -1.49 1.11 1.25
CA LEU A 34 -2.72 0.56 0.67
C LEU A 34 -3.74 0.31 1.78
N GLY A 35 -5.01 0.58 1.50
CA GLY A 35 -6.07 0.27 2.45
C GLY A 35 -7.46 0.35 1.83
N ASP A 36 -8.42 -0.26 2.51
CA ASP A 36 -9.85 -0.22 2.16
C ASP A 36 -10.73 0.10 3.39
N GLY A 37 -10.29 -0.23 4.60
CA GLY A 37 -11.09 -0.12 5.82
C GLY A 37 -11.06 1.26 6.49
N MET A 38 -12.04 1.52 7.37
CA MET A 38 -12.04 2.76 8.18
C MET A 38 -10.78 2.92 9.04
N GLY A 39 -10.18 1.79 9.46
CA GLY A 39 -8.95 1.77 10.25
C GLY A 39 -7.74 2.36 9.51
N ASP A 40 -7.80 2.42 8.18
CA ASP A 40 -6.70 2.84 7.29
C ASP A 40 -6.63 4.36 7.10
N PHE A 41 -7.71 5.09 7.41
CA PHE A 41 -7.72 6.54 7.28
C PHE A 41 -6.71 7.19 8.23
N CYS A 42 -6.70 6.76 9.49
CA CYS A 42 -5.81 7.27 10.53
C CYS A 42 -4.30 7.15 10.21
N PRO A 43 -3.78 5.98 9.78
CA PRO A 43 -2.40 5.84 9.33
C PRO A 43 -2.10 6.62 8.04
N SER A 44 -3.06 6.74 7.10
CA SER A 44 -2.83 7.53 5.87
C SER A 44 -2.50 9.00 6.12
N LEU A 45 -2.97 9.57 7.23
CA LEU A 45 -2.65 10.96 7.63
C LEU A 45 -1.20 11.16 8.11
N LYS A 46 -0.44 10.08 8.30
CA LYS A 46 0.99 10.14 8.68
C LYS A 46 1.93 10.14 7.49
N LEU A 47 1.40 9.91 6.30
CA LEU A 47 2.13 10.03 5.06
C LEU A 47 2.34 11.53 4.76
N GLY A 48 3.56 11.87 4.33
CA GLY A 48 3.95 13.23 4.02
C GLY A 48 3.92 13.51 2.51
N ASP A 49 4.46 14.66 2.15
CA ASP A 49 4.69 15.00 0.75
C ASP A 49 5.70 14.00 0.13
N GLY A 50 5.41 13.58 -1.10
CA GLY A 50 6.17 12.56 -1.82
C GLY A 50 5.80 11.11 -1.46
N ASP A 51 4.96 10.90 -0.44
CA ASP A 51 4.37 9.60 -0.13
C ASP A 51 3.02 9.42 -0.86
N TYR A 52 2.53 8.18 -0.93
CA TYR A 52 1.33 7.81 -1.68
C TYR A 52 0.36 6.98 -0.83
N VAL A 53 -0.92 7.25 -0.96
CA VAL A 53 -2.00 6.41 -0.42
C VAL A 53 -2.84 5.85 -1.57
N MET A 54 -3.13 4.55 -1.51
CA MET A 54 -3.89 3.82 -2.51
C MET A 54 -5.20 3.27 -1.94
N PRO A 55 -6.22 4.13 -1.76
CA PRO A 55 -7.50 3.71 -1.22
C PRO A 55 -8.35 2.93 -2.23
N ARG A 56 -8.97 1.85 -1.78
CA ARG A 56 -9.95 1.14 -2.60
C ARG A 56 -11.25 1.95 -2.74
N LYS A 57 -11.66 2.27 -3.97
CA LYS A 57 -12.93 2.95 -4.27
C LYS A 57 -14.10 2.16 -3.72
N THR A 58 -15.16 2.87 -3.34
CA THR A 58 -16.39 2.33 -2.74
C THR A 58 -16.21 1.61 -1.41
N PHE A 59 -15.06 1.77 -0.74
CA PHE A 59 -14.81 1.30 0.61
C PHE A 59 -14.61 2.49 1.57
N PRO A 60 -14.78 2.30 2.89
CA PRO A 60 -14.84 3.41 3.83
C PRO A 60 -13.63 4.35 3.84
N VAL A 61 -12.42 3.85 3.56
CA VAL A 61 -11.23 4.71 3.53
C VAL A 61 -11.28 5.74 2.41
N TRP A 62 -11.81 5.37 1.23
CA TRP A 62 -11.93 6.26 0.08
C TRP A 62 -12.84 7.45 0.40
N ASP A 63 -14.00 7.17 0.98
CA ASP A 63 -14.95 8.20 1.38
C ASP A 63 -14.36 9.14 2.42
N LEU A 64 -13.62 8.61 3.40
CA LEU A 64 -12.96 9.41 4.44
C LEU A 64 -11.88 10.31 3.85
N ILE A 65 -11.04 9.81 2.93
CA ILE A 65 -10.02 10.61 2.25
C ILE A 65 -10.67 11.69 1.39
N CYS A 66 -11.73 11.38 0.64
CA CYS A 66 -12.42 12.36 -0.19
C CYS A 66 -13.01 13.50 0.65
N LYS A 67 -13.69 13.16 1.76
CA LYS A 67 -14.29 14.13 2.68
C LYS A 67 -13.26 15.00 3.40
N ASN A 68 -12.06 14.48 3.62
CA ASN A 68 -11.01 15.13 4.40
C ASN A 68 -9.74 15.39 3.59
N ARG A 69 -9.87 15.66 2.28
CA ARG A 69 -8.72 15.72 1.36
C ARG A 69 -7.62 16.68 1.79
N ARG A 70 -8.00 17.77 2.46
CA ARG A 70 -7.05 18.79 2.97
C ARG A 70 -6.15 18.29 4.11
N LEU A 71 -6.52 17.19 4.78
CA LEU A 71 -5.74 16.58 5.86
C LEU A 71 -4.70 15.57 5.33
N THR A 72 -4.91 15.06 4.12
CA THR A 72 -4.02 14.10 3.47
C THR A 72 -2.95 14.85 2.69
N LYS A 73 -1.69 14.72 3.11
CA LYS A 73 -0.53 15.32 2.42
C LYS A 73 -0.02 14.45 1.28
N SER A 74 -0.17 13.13 1.41
CA SER A 74 0.24 12.19 0.38
C SER A 74 -0.60 12.32 -0.88
N GLU A 75 0.00 11.97 -2.02
CA GLU A 75 -0.76 11.78 -3.26
C GLU A 75 -1.72 10.60 -3.10
N VAL A 76 -2.91 10.71 -3.67
CA VAL A 76 -3.94 9.67 -3.59
C VAL A 76 -4.07 9.02 -4.95
N CYS A 77 -3.88 7.70 -5.00
CA CYS A 77 -3.97 6.89 -6.21
C CYS A 77 -4.98 5.77 -5.99
N GLU A 78 -6.24 6.03 -6.28
CA GLU A 78 -7.33 5.11 -6.02
C GLU A 78 -7.41 3.93 -7.01
N TRP A 79 -8.07 2.85 -6.60
CA TRP A 79 -8.29 1.65 -7.42
C TRP A 79 -9.60 0.94 -7.03
N SER A 80 -10.21 0.18 -7.94
CA SER A 80 -11.52 -0.48 -7.69
C SER A 80 -11.42 -2.00 -7.67
N ASN A 81 -10.57 -2.56 -8.52
CA ASN A 81 -10.39 -4.00 -8.73
C ASN A 81 -8.90 -4.35 -8.90
N GLY A 82 -8.59 -5.65 -9.03
CA GLY A 82 -7.21 -6.14 -9.11
C GLY A 82 -6.45 -5.64 -10.34
N GLU A 83 -7.10 -5.53 -11.50
CA GLU A 83 -6.48 -5.08 -12.75
C GLU A 83 -6.13 -3.58 -12.69
N GLU A 84 -7.06 -2.75 -12.20
CA GLU A 84 -6.81 -1.32 -11.99
C GLU A 84 -5.72 -1.13 -10.93
N PHE A 85 -5.74 -1.93 -9.86
CA PHE A 85 -4.72 -1.90 -8.83
C PHE A 85 -3.32 -2.19 -9.39
N GLU A 86 -3.18 -3.27 -10.17
CA GLU A 86 -1.91 -3.62 -10.81
C GLU A 86 -1.42 -2.49 -11.71
N HIS A 87 -2.28 -1.97 -12.58
CA HIS A 87 -1.92 -0.90 -13.50
C HIS A 87 -1.49 0.37 -12.76
N VAL A 88 -2.24 0.79 -11.76
CA VAL A 88 -1.92 1.99 -10.96
C VAL A 88 -0.61 1.80 -10.19
N LEU A 89 -0.39 0.63 -9.57
CA LEU A 89 0.83 0.37 -8.80
C LEU A 89 2.07 0.33 -9.70
N LEU A 90 2.01 -0.38 -10.82
CA LEU A 90 3.13 -0.48 -11.77
C LEU A 90 3.46 0.88 -12.37
N HIS A 91 2.45 1.66 -12.74
CA HIS A 91 2.64 3.02 -13.22
C HIS A 91 3.28 3.91 -12.16
N LEU A 92 2.81 3.82 -10.91
CA LEU A 92 3.33 4.59 -9.78
C LEU A 92 4.81 4.27 -9.50
N VAL A 93 5.16 2.98 -9.39
CA VAL A 93 6.56 2.55 -9.15
C VAL A 93 7.47 2.95 -10.31
N SER A 94 6.98 2.84 -11.55
CA SER A 94 7.73 3.26 -12.73
C SER A 94 8.00 4.77 -12.70
N ARG A 95 6.99 5.59 -12.38
CA ARG A 95 7.11 7.04 -12.24
C ARG A 95 8.12 7.40 -11.15
N ILE A 96 8.00 6.81 -9.96
CA ILE A 96 8.93 7.03 -8.85
C ILE A 96 10.38 6.72 -9.26
N SER A 97 10.58 5.62 -10.00
CA SER A 97 11.91 5.21 -10.47
C SER A 97 12.49 6.19 -11.49
N ILE A 98 11.67 6.69 -12.41
CA ILE A 98 12.07 7.70 -13.39
C ILE A 98 12.42 9.02 -12.70
N ASP A 99 11.57 9.50 -11.78
CA ASP A 99 11.79 10.75 -11.06
C ASP A 99 13.09 10.69 -10.25
N LYS A 100 13.37 9.54 -9.64
CA LYS A 100 14.64 9.29 -8.94
C LYS A 100 15.83 9.33 -9.89
N ASN A 101 15.71 8.76 -11.09
CA ASN A 101 16.78 8.74 -12.10
C ASN A 101 16.98 10.09 -12.78
N GLN A 102 15.94 10.90 -12.99
CA GLN A 102 16.07 12.25 -13.54
C GLN A 102 16.72 13.20 -12.53
N ASN A 103 16.36 13.05 -11.24
CA ASN A 103 17.04 13.76 -10.17
C ASN A 103 18.47 13.19 -9.90
N ALA A 104 18.79 12.02 -10.45
CA ALA A 104 20.07 11.34 -10.35
C ALA A 104 20.81 11.20 -11.69
N GLY A 105 20.46 11.94 -12.75
CA GLY A 105 21.33 12.09 -13.91
C GLY A 105 22.53 12.92 -13.46
N ASN A 106 23.53 12.33 -12.80
CA ASN A 106 24.49 11.37 -13.37
C ASN A 106 24.31 9.87 -13.02
N THR A 107 24.17 9.06 -14.06
CA THR A 107 24.54 7.62 -14.19
C THR A 107 23.38 6.61 -14.25
N ALA A 108 23.40 5.86 -15.36
CA ALA A 108 22.44 4.89 -15.84
C ALA A 108 22.37 3.59 -15.01
N GLN A 109 21.18 2.96 -14.99
CA GLN A 109 20.90 1.61 -15.54
C GLN A 109 19.62 1.07 -14.92
N LEU A 110 18.63 0.79 -15.77
CA LEU A 110 17.42 0.05 -15.39
C LEU A 110 17.67 -1.43 -15.67
N HIS A 111 17.64 -2.26 -14.63
CA HIS A 111 17.41 -3.69 -14.78
C HIS A 111 16.63 -4.20 -13.57
N SER A 112 15.41 -4.64 -13.79
CA SER A 112 14.76 -5.62 -12.91
C SER A 112 13.67 -6.36 -13.68
N ASP A 113 14.01 -7.55 -14.16
CA ASP A 113 13.06 -8.58 -14.55
C ASP A 113 12.30 -9.06 -13.31
N CYS A 114 11.06 -8.60 -13.11
CA CYS A 114 10.15 -9.23 -12.16
C CYS A 114 9.50 -10.44 -12.84
N LYS A 115 10.08 -11.63 -12.64
CA LYS A 115 9.58 -12.88 -13.21
C LYS A 115 8.35 -13.35 -12.41
N LEU A 116 7.16 -12.93 -12.84
CA LEU A 116 5.89 -13.51 -12.38
C LEU A 116 5.78 -14.94 -12.93
N GLN A 117 5.91 -15.96 -12.07
CA GLN A 117 5.58 -17.32 -12.47
C GLN A 117 4.05 -17.46 -12.55
N THR A 118 3.54 -17.33 -13.77
CA THR A 118 2.20 -17.72 -14.17
C THR A 118 2.02 -19.22 -13.92
N LEU A 119 1.36 -19.60 -12.83
CA LEU A 119 0.82 -20.95 -12.66
C LEU A 119 -0.48 -21.03 -13.44
N MET A 120 -0.46 -21.76 -14.56
CA MET A 120 -1.67 -22.13 -15.31
C MET A 120 -2.46 -23.21 -14.55
N PRO A 121 -3.81 -23.21 -14.68
CA PRO A 121 -4.68 -24.13 -13.97
C PRO A 121 -4.79 -25.47 -14.72
N GLY A 122 -4.58 -26.58 -14.01
CA GLY A 122 -4.74 -27.90 -14.63
C GLY A 122 -4.49 -29.05 -13.67
N ALA A 123 -5.45 -29.31 -12.79
CA ALA A 123 -5.96 -30.64 -12.43
C ALA A 123 -6.90 -30.50 -11.22
N ALA A 124 -8.16 -30.96 -11.37
CA ALA A 124 -8.92 -31.50 -10.24
C ALA A 124 -8.02 -32.53 -9.52
N HIS A 125 -8.05 -32.79 -8.22
CA HIS A 125 -9.03 -33.42 -7.34
C HIS A 125 -8.34 -33.29 -5.95
N GLU A 126 -8.94 -32.87 -4.84
CA GLU A 126 -9.84 -33.62 -3.97
C GLU A 126 -10.20 -32.69 -2.80
N ALA A 127 -11.44 -32.79 -2.31
CA ALA A 127 -11.89 -32.09 -1.13
C ALA A 127 -11.22 -32.67 0.13
N PHE A 128 -10.56 -31.83 0.92
CA PHE A 128 -10.29 -32.11 2.33
C PHE A 128 -10.85 -30.99 3.19
N SER A 129 -12.09 -31.21 3.64
CA SER A 129 -12.62 -30.54 4.83
C SER A 129 -12.11 -31.29 6.05
N GLN A 130 -11.33 -30.64 6.91
CA GLN A 130 -11.21 -31.05 8.31
C GLN A 130 -11.25 -29.80 9.20
N THR A 131 -12.44 -29.52 9.71
CA THR A 131 -12.66 -28.65 10.85
C THR A 131 -12.21 -29.37 12.12
N LEU A 132 -11.30 -28.76 12.89
CA LEU A 132 -10.92 -29.21 14.22
C LEU A 132 -12.03 -28.85 15.22
N SER A 133 -12.57 -29.86 15.91
CA SER A 133 -13.49 -29.66 17.05
C SER A 133 -12.71 -29.38 18.33
N VAL A 134 -13.20 -28.39 19.10
CA VAL A 134 -12.64 -28.00 20.41
C VAL A 134 -13.38 -28.78 21.52
N PRO A 135 -12.68 -29.36 22.52
CA PRO A 135 -13.33 -30.04 23.64
C PRO A 135 -13.96 -29.07 24.64
N HIS A 136 -15.08 -29.48 25.25
CA HIS A 136 -15.79 -28.79 26.32
C HIS A 136 -15.23 -29.16 27.70
#